data_AF-A0A6P6QNA8-F1
#
_entry.id   AF-A0A6P6QNA8-F1
#
_cell.length_a   1.000
_cell.length_b   1.000
_cell.length_c   1.000
_cell.angle_alpha   90.00
_cell.angle_beta   90.00
_cell.angle_gamma   90.00
#
_symmetry.space_group_name_H-M   'P 1'
#
loop_
_entity.id
_entity.type
_entity.pdbx_description
1 polymer ?
#
loop_
_entity_poly.entity_id
_entity_poly.type
_entity_poly.pdbx_seq_one_letter_code
_entity_poly.pdbx_strand_id
1 'polypeptide(L)'
;MDLIGLYLFQLAILGVSRLVSGGRWDCLTAGDSCSSDEACSPRLRTLRQCVAGGGSVKLGPGARNHCENAVTALLSSPLHRCQCKRGMKREKNCLSIYWSLKQSVLHGLSLVENYPYEPVERGFDYVRLASIAAESEVGMTTVNRCLDAAKACNVDETCQKLRTEYVSACIAPSARAGPCNRARCSKALRKFFDRVPPDYTHELLFCPCSDTACAERRRQTIVPACSYEEREKPNCLAQLRVCEADYVCKSRWAQFQHDCQPSELTASGCQQENYGACLVAYTGLIGGIITPNYLDNSTSSVGPWCSCVASGNFRDQCNHFLGHFHDNNCLKNAILAFGNDTDLKSATNQALGSNTKQISVTSSETTTTTIGSGMETEQNILRPQIPTQMNERDRLWGDSTPPSPDPYDASPGAAHLTMVMWLLPFLLLALQL
;
A
#
# COMPACT_ATOMS: atom_id res chain seq x y z
N MET A 1 -53.56 -11.34 -13.89
CA MET A 1 -52.19 -11.02 -13.45
C MET A 1 -51.40 -10.76 -14.73
N ASP A 2 -51.36 -9.50 -15.16
CA ASP A 2 -50.86 -9.15 -16.49
C ASP A 2 -49.35 -9.35 -16.60
N LEU A 3 -48.92 -9.79 -17.79
CA LEU A 3 -47.52 -10.08 -18.15
C LEU A 3 -46.57 -8.91 -17.83
N ILE A 4 -47.09 -7.68 -17.85
CA ILE A 4 -46.42 -6.43 -17.51
C ILE A 4 -46.11 -6.35 -16.01
N GLY A 5 -47.00 -6.84 -15.15
CA GLY A 5 -46.79 -6.87 -13.70
C GLY A 5 -45.67 -7.84 -13.29
N LEU A 6 -45.56 -8.98 -13.99
CA LEU A 6 -44.45 -9.93 -13.80
C LEU A 6 -43.11 -9.36 -14.28
N TYR A 7 -43.10 -8.59 -15.38
CA TYR A 7 -41.89 -7.96 -15.90
C TYR A 7 -41.39 -6.83 -15.00
N LEU A 8 -42.31 -6.00 -14.46
CA LEU A 8 -41.98 -4.97 -13.48
C LEU A 8 -41.50 -5.56 -12.14
N PHE A 9 -42.08 -6.68 -11.71
CA PHE A 9 -41.62 -7.40 -10.50
C PHE A 9 -40.23 -8.03 -10.71
N GLN A 10 -39.94 -8.58 -11.90
CA GLN A 10 -38.59 -9.05 -12.23
C GLN A 10 -37.57 -7.91 -12.35
N LEU A 11 -37.94 -6.75 -12.90
CA LEU A 11 -37.09 -5.56 -12.93
C LEU A 11 -36.83 -5.01 -11.51
N ALA A 12 -37.81 -5.11 -10.60
CA ALA A 12 -37.61 -4.75 -9.19
C ALA A 12 -36.68 -5.75 -8.47
N ILE A 13 -36.83 -7.06 -8.70
CA ILE A 13 -35.96 -8.08 -8.10
C ILE A 13 -34.53 -7.99 -8.67
N LEU A 14 -34.36 -7.74 -9.97
CA LEU A 14 -33.05 -7.56 -10.61
C LEU A 14 -32.42 -6.19 -10.29
N GLY A 15 -33.23 -5.15 -10.12
CA GLY A 15 -32.79 -3.81 -9.70
C GLY A 15 -32.36 -3.75 -8.24
N VAL A 16 -33.03 -4.48 -7.36
CA VAL A 16 -32.66 -4.62 -5.94
C VAL A 16 -31.49 -5.60 -5.78
N SER A 17 -31.40 -6.66 -6.58
CA SER A 17 -30.26 -7.60 -6.56
C SER A 17 -28.97 -6.99 -7.15
N ARG A 18 -29.06 -5.98 -8.03
CA ARG A 18 -27.89 -5.26 -8.53
C ARG A 18 -27.34 -4.20 -7.56
N LEU A 19 -28.11 -3.79 -6.55
CA LEU A 19 -27.61 -2.93 -5.45
C LEU A 19 -27.00 -3.75 -4.30
N VAL A 20 -27.12 -5.08 -4.34
CA VAL A 20 -26.39 -6.00 -3.46
C VAL A 20 -25.42 -6.84 -4.29
N SER A 21 -24.69 -6.20 -5.20
CA SER A 21 -23.34 -6.68 -5.47
C SER A 21 -22.55 -6.30 -4.23
N GLY A 22 -22.13 -7.30 -3.43
CA GLY A 22 -21.35 -7.13 -2.21
C GLY A 22 -19.95 -6.56 -2.47
N GLY A 23 -19.89 -5.38 -3.09
CA GLY A 23 -18.69 -4.59 -3.24
C GLY A 23 -18.19 -4.23 -1.85
N ARG A 24 -16.94 -4.56 -1.59
CA ARG A 24 -16.28 -4.19 -0.33
C ARG A 24 -16.34 -2.67 -0.18
N TRP A 25 -16.90 -2.21 0.93
CA TRP A 25 -17.08 -0.78 1.18
C TRP A 25 -15.72 -0.18 1.54
N ASP A 26 -15.38 0.96 0.95
CA ASP A 26 -14.24 1.72 1.46
C ASP A 26 -14.59 2.35 2.81
N CYS A 27 -13.59 2.65 3.64
CA CYS A 27 -13.86 3.16 4.97
C CYS A 27 -14.52 4.55 4.99
N LEU A 28 -14.43 5.32 3.90
CA LEU A 28 -15.14 6.60 3.79
C LEU A 28 -16.63 6.36 3.62
N THR A 29 -17.02 5.50 2.67
CA THR A 29 -18.40 5.15 2.36
C THR A 29 -19.06 4.42 3.54
N ALA A 30 -18.33 3.49 4.18
CA ALA A 30 -18.79 2.84 5.39
C ALA A 30 -18.97 3.83 6.56
N GLY A 31 -18.07 4.81 6.69
CA GLY A 31 -18.17 5.87 7.68
C GLY A 31 -19.35 6.81 7.46
N ASP A 32 -19.61 7.20 6.22
CA ASP A 32 -20.73 8.07 5.85
C ASP A 32 -22.08 7.34 6.02
N SER A 33 -22.13 6.05 5.67
CA SER A 33 -23.30 5.18 5.90
C SER A 33 -23.59 5.02 7.39
N CYS A 34 -22.59 4.68 8.21
CA CYS A 34 -22.77 4.58 9.66
C CYS A 34 -23.14 5.93 10.31
N SER A 35 -22.60 7.04 9.80
CA SER A 35 -22.93 8.38 10.32
C SER A 35 -24.40 8.75 10.09
N SER A 36 -24.99 8.21 9.02
CA SER A 36 -26.40 8.43 8.63
C SER A 36 -27.38 7.47 9.31
N ASP A 37 -26.89 6.36 9.87
CA ASP A 37 -27.69 5.36 10.57
C ASP A 37 -27.91 5.74 12.05
N GLU A 38 -29.15 5.74 12.52
CA GLU A 38 -29.50 6.20 13.88
C GLU A 38 -28.89 5.34 14.99
N ALA A 39 -28.69 4.04 14.75
CA ALA A 39 -28.11 3.12 15.73
C ALA A 39 -26.56 3.18 15.75
N CYS A 40 -25.95 3.34 14.58
CA CYS A 40 -24.50 3.32 14.38
C CYS A 40 -23.85 4.68 14.70
N SER A 41 -24.48 5.78 14.28
CA SER A 41 -23.99 7.15 14.44
C SER A 41 -23.57 7.52 15.88
N PRO A 42 -24.36 7.25 16.95
CA PRO A 42 -23.93 7.54 18.32
C PRO A 42 -22.68 6.72 18.71
N ARG A 43 -22.59 5.45 18.31
CA ARG A 43 -21.43 4.58 18.61
C ARG A 43 -20.18 5.08 17.89
N LEU A 44 -20.31 5.54 16.65
CA LEU A 44 -19.22 6.14 15.89
C LEU A 44 -18.73 7.46 16.54
N ARG A 45 -19.64 8.29 17.08
CA ARG A 45 -19.24 9.49 17.85
C ARG A 45 -18.48 9.12 19.12
N THR A 46 -18.97 8.14 19.89
CA THR A 46 -18.27 7.62 21.07
C THR A 46 -16.87 7.13 20.71
N LEU A 47 -16.74 6.35 19.63
CA LEU A 47 -15.44 5.85 19.16
C LEU A 47 -14.44 7.00 18.91
N ARG A 48 -14.87 8.08 18.25
CA ARG A 48 -14.00 9.24 17.99
C ARG A 48 -13.50 9.89 19.28
N GLN A 49 -14.36 10.00 20.30
CA GLN A 49 -13.98 10.53 21.61
C GLN A 49 -12.96 9.61 22.31
N CYS A 50 -13.14 8.30 22.20
CA CYS A 50 -12.22 7.31 22.75
C CYS A 50 -10.81 7.38 22.14
N VAL A 51 -10.73 7.55 20.82
CA VAL A 51 -9.45 7.65 20.11
C VAL A 51 -8.74 8.97 20.42
N ALA A 52 -9.48 10.08 20.51
CA ALA A 52 -8.93 11.40 20.87
C ALA A 52 -8.31 11.42 22.28
N GLY A 53 -8.82 10.60 23.21
CA GLY A 53 -8.25 10.39 24.55
C GLY A 53 -6.98 9.52 24.61
N GLY A 54 -6.41 9.12 23.46
CA GLY A 54 -5.29 8.19 23.39
C GLY A 54 -5.69 6.72 23.52
N GLY A 55 -6.92 6.39 23.11
CA GLY A 55 -7.52 5.07 23.24
C GLY A 55 -8.04 4.80 24.65
N SER A 56 -8.80 3.72 24.83
CA SER A 56 -9.40 3.40 26.14
C SER A 56 -8.41 2.91 27.21
N VAL A 57 -7.13 2.73 26.86
CA VAL A 57 -6.06 2.38 27.82
C VAL A 57 -5.72 3.54 28.76
N LYS A 58 -5.87 4.79 28.29
CA LYS A 58 -5.59 6.00 29.07
C LYS A 58 -6.84 6.58 29.76
N LEU A 59 -7.98 5.92 29.59
CA LEU A 59 -9.26 6.35 30.14
C LEU A 59 -9.57 5.63 31.46
N GLY A 60 -10.26 6.31 32.37
CA GLY A 60 -10.77 5.69 33.60
C GLY A 60 -11.75 4.53 33.30
N PRO A 61 -11.98 3.60 34.25
CA PRO A 61 -12.71 2.35 34.00
C PRO A 61 -14.09 2.51 33.37
N GLY A 62 -14.87 3.52 33.79
CA GLY A 62 -16.19 3.78 33.22
C GLY A 62 -16.15 4.26 31.76
N ALA A 63 -15.23 5.16 31.43
CA ALA A 63 -15.03 5.63 30.06
C ALA A 63 -14.47 4.53 29.16
N ARG A 64 -13.58 3.69 29.69
CA ARG A 64 -13.07 2.50 28.99
C ARG A 64 -14.18 1.53 28.62
N ASN A 65 -15.06 1.17 29.55
CA ASN A 65 -16.20 0.28 29.25
C ASN A 65 -17.15 0.88 28.21
N HIS A 66 -17.37 2.20 28.25
CA HIS A 66 -18.19 2.88 27.26
C HIS A 66 -17.58 2.81 25.84
N CYS A 67 -16.26 2.96 25.75
CA CYS A 67 -15.51 2.78 24.49
C CYS A 67 -15.58 1.34 23.98
N GLU A 68 -15.32 0.35 24.83
CA GLU A 68 -15.37 -1.06 24.46
C GLU A 68 -16.77 -1.46 23.95
N ASN A 69 -17.83 -1.00 24.62
CA ASN A 69 -19.21 -1.22 24.17
C ASN A 69 -19.54 -0.55 22.83
N ALA A 70 -18.95 0.62 22.55
CA ALA A 70 -19.11 1.28 21.26
C ALA A 70 -18.40 0.52 20.14
N VAL A 71 -17.18 0.05 20.40
CA VAL A 71 -16.39 -0.75 19.44
C VAL A 71 -17.12 -2.04 19.09
N THR A 72 -17.57 -2.80 20.09
CA THR A 72 -18.27 -4.07 19.88
C THR A 72 -19.52 -3.88 19.01
N ALA A 73 -20.27 -2.79 19.21
CA ALA A 73 -21.43 -2.47 18.38
C ALA A 73 -21.03 -2.07 16.94
N LEU A 74 -19.86 -1.47 16.74
CA LEU A 74 -19.36 -1.11 15.41
C LEU A 74 -18.79 -2.31 14.65
N LEU A 75 -18.41 -3.39 15.33
CA LEU A 75 -17.94 -4.63 14.67
C LEU A 75 -19.04 -5.34 13.87
N SER A 76 -20.32 -5.10 14.17
CA SER A 76 -21.45 -5.58 13.36
C SER A 76 -21.82 -4.65 12.20
N SER A 77 -21.15 -3.50 12.07
CA SER A 77 -21.42 -2.52 11.02
C SER A 77 -20.50 -2.71 9.79
N PRO A 78 -20.80 -2.07 8.64
CA PRO A 78 -19.93 -2.07 7.46
C PRO A 78 -18.50 -1.55 7.72
N LEU A 79 -18.30 -0.78 8.79
CA LEU A 79 -16.97 -0.29 9.19
C LEU A 79 -15.99 -1.40 9.57
N HIS A 80 -16.48 -2.56 10.00
CA HIS A 80 -15.61 -3.63 10.50
C HIS A 80 -14.64 -4.18 9.44
N ARG A 81 -15.11 -4.33 8.20
CA ARG A 81 -14.36 -4.94 7.09
C ARG A 81 -14.01 -3.94 5.99
N CYS A 82 -14.14 -2.65 6.27
CA CYS A 82 -13.82 -1.62 5.30
C CYS A 82 -12.32 -1.64 5.00
N GLN A 83 -11.97 -1.23 3.78
CA GLN A 83 -10.57 -1.06 3.37
C GLN A 83 -10.37 0.27 2.66
N CYS A 84 -9.10 0.61 2.45
CA CYS A 84 -8.69 1.78 1.73
C CYS A 84 -7.97 1.40 0.45
N LYS A 85 -7.98 2.32 -0.53
CA LYS A 85 -7.22 2.18 -1.76
C LYS A 85 -6.00 3.09 -1.71
N ARG A 86 -4.85 2.56 -2.10
CA ARG A 86 -3.61 3.34 -2.21
C ARG A 86 -3.80 4.48 -3.23
N GLY A 87 -3.29 5.69 -2.94
CA GLY A 87 -3.35 6.82 -3.88
C GLY A 87 -4.73 7.47 -4.06
N MET A 88 -5.72 7.10 -3.25
CA MET A 88 -7.06 7.70 -3.26
C MET A 88 -7.03 9.15 -2.74
N LYS A 89 -7.93 10.02 -3.25
CA LYS A 89 -7.91 11.47 -2.93
C LYS A 89 -7.94 11.79 -1.43
N ARG A 90 -8.68 11.00 -0.63
CA ARG A 90 -8.86 11.17 0.82
C ARG A 90 -8.24 10.01 1.62
N GLU A 91 -7.10 9.48 1.16
CA GLU A 91 -6.41 8.31 1.75
C GLU A 91 -6.20 8.45 3.26
N LYS A 92 -5.62 9.57 3.71
CA LYS A 92 -5.38 9.81 5.14
C LYS A 92 -6.66 9.73 5.98
N ASN A 93 -7.79 10.21 5.46
CA ASN A 93 -9.08 10.17 6.16
C ASN A 93 -9.63 8.74 6.20
N CYS A 94 -9.55 8.01 5.08
CA CYS A 94 -9.95 6.60 5.02
C CYS A 94 -9.19 5.77 6.07
N LEU A 95 -7.85 5.93 6.10
CA LEU A 95 -6.98 5.24 7.05
C LEU A 95 -7.26 5.66 8.49
N SER A 96 -7.55 6.94 8.74
CA SER A 96 -7.93 7.40 10.08
C SER A 96 -9.21 6.72 10.58
N ILE A 97 -10.22 6.50 9.71
CA ILE A 97 -11.44 5.75 10.07
C ILE A 97 -11.10 4.29 10.38
N TYR A 98 -10.32 3.63 9.51
CA TYR A 98 -9.88 2.24 9.72
C TYR A 98 -9.17 2.07 11.07
N TRP A 99 -8.14 2.89 11.30
CA TRP A 99 -7.33 2.79 12.51
C TRP A 99 -8.09 3.18 13.76
N SER A 100 -9.08 4.07 13.67
CA SER A 100 -9.93 4.41 14.80
C SER A 100 -10.63 3.18 15.36
N LEU A 101 -11.19 2.32 14.50
CA LEU A 101 -11.86 1.10 14.93
C LEU A 101 -10.88 0.03 15.43
N LYS A 102 -9.74 -0.15 14.74
CA LYS A 102 -8.78 -1.20 15.09
C LYS A 102 -7.92 -0.88 16.31
N GLN A 103 -7.52 0.38 16.52
CA GLN A 103 -6.75 0.81 17.68
C GLN A 103 -7.56 0.77 18.98
N SER A 104 -8.89 0.81 18.89
CA SER A 104 -9.80 0.71 20.02
C SER A 104 -10.15 -0.72 20.45
N VAL A 105 -9.79 -1.73 19.66
CA VAL A 105 -9.96 -3.15 20.04
C VAL A 105 -8.90 -3.48 21.09
N LEU A 106 -9.28 -3.32 22.34
CA LEU A 106 -8.54 -3.76 23.51
C LEU A 106 -8.81 -5.24 23.77
N HIS A 107 -7.79 -5.94 24.27
CA HIS A 107 -7.73 -7.35 24.70
C HIS A 107 -7.24 -8.34 23.66
N GLY A 108 -5.92 -8.41 23.43
CA GLY A 108 -5.15 -9.65 23.18
C GLY A 108 -5.54 -10.57 22.02
N LEU A 109 -6.67 -10.30 21.38
CA LEU A 109 -7.16 -10.83 20.13
C LEU A 109 -6.60 -9.86 19.12
N SER A 110 -5.37 -10.14 18.71
CA SER A 110 -4.89 -9.68 17.41
C SER A 110 -5.93 -10.13 16.39
N LEU A 111 -6.93 -9.29 16.11
CA LEU A 111 -7.77 -9.47 14.93
C LEU A 111 -6.80 -9.40 13.77
N VAL A 112 -6.47 -10.58 13.25
CA VAL A 112 -5.61 -10.88 12.12
C VAL A 112 -6.24 -10.23 10.88
N GLU A 113 -6.19 -8.91 10.81
CA GLU A 113 -6.60 -8.16 9.62
C GLU A 113 -5.40 -7.33 9.20
N ASN A 114 -4.79 -7.82 8.12
CA ASN A 114 -3.36 -7.79 7.92
C ASN A 114 -2.77 -6.41 7.58
N TYR A 115 -3.58 -5.47 7.11
CA TYR A 115 -3.25 -4.06 6.87
C TYR A 115 -4.51 -3.36 6.30
N PRO A 116 -4.58 -2.01 6.26
CA PRO A 116 -5.81 -1.30 5.89
C PRO A 116 -6.11 -1.21 4.39
N TYR A 117 -5.19 -1.62 3.52
CA TYR A 117 -5.36 -1.49 2.08
C TYR A 117 -6.03 -2.71 1.47
N GLU A 118 -6.69 -2.50 0.33
CA GLU A 118 -7.14 -3.60 -0.52
C GLU A 118 -5.98 -4.49 -0.95
N PRO A 119 -6.10 -5.82 -0.79
CA PRO A 119 -5.06 -6.72 -1.24
C PRO A 119 -4.96 -6.61 -2.76
N VAL A 120 -3.73 -6.64 -3.26
CA VAL A 120 -3.50 -6.76 -4.69
C VAL A 120 -3.94 -8.17 -5.09
N GLU A 121 -5.07 -8.29 -5.78
CA GLU A 121 -5.54 -9.59 -6.28
C GLU A 121 -4.49 -10.19 -7.23
N ARG A 122 -4.30 -11.51 -7.08
CA ARG A 122 -3.27 -12.39 -7.67
C ARG A 122 -2.39 -11.74 -8.75
N GLY A 123 -1.09 -11.67 -8.43
CA GLY A 123 0.05 -11.64 -9.33
C GLY A 123 -0.10 -10.69 -10.50
N PHE A 124 0.64 -9.57 -10.50
CA PHE A 124 0.92 -8.89 -11.75
C PHE A 124 1.51 -9.92 -12.70
N ASP A 125 0.71 -10.40 -13.67
CA ASP A 125 1.23 -11.01 -14.87
C ASP A 125 1.93 -9.87 -15.58
N TYR A 126 3.18 -9.61 -15.18
CA TYR A 126 4.02 -8.59 -15.77
C TYR A 126 4.15 -8.94 -17.25
N VAL A 127 3.30 -8.32 -18.06
CA VAL A 127 3.42 -8.37 -19.51
C VAL A 127 4.57 -7.42 -19.80
N ARG A 128 5.75 -8.02 -20.06
CA ARG A 128 6.97 -7.29 -20.37
C ARG A 128 6.64 -6.21 -21.39
N LEU A 129 7.08 -4.97 -21.15
CA LEU A 129 6.93 -3.85 -22.08
C LEU A 129 7.87 -3.98 -23.30
N ALA A 130 8.19 -5.23 -23.68
CA ALA A 130 9.20 -5.63 -24.67
C ALA A 130 8.96 -5.10 -26.09
N SER A 131 7.77 -4.58 -26.39
CA SER A 131 7.41 -4.16 -27.74
C SER A 131 8.10 -2.86 -28.19
N ILE A 132 8.79 -2.13 -27.30
CA ILE A 132 9.44 -0.85 -27.67
C ILE A 132 10.94 -1.03 -27.95
N ALA A 133 11.59 -2.10 -27.44
CA ALA A 133 13.03 -2.31 -27.60
C ALA A 133 13.43 -3.10 -28.88
N ALA A 134 12.47 -3.58 -29.66
CA ALA A 134 12.73 -4.40 -30.85
C ALA A 134 13.20 -3.60 -32.09
N GLU A 135 13.41 -2.28 -32.00
CA GLU A 135 13.94 -1.47 -33.11
C GLU A 135 15.46 -1.25 -33.07
N SER A 136 16.18 -1.77 -32.07
CA SER A 136 17.65 -1.74 -32.09
C SER A 136 18.22 -3.00 -32.73
N GLU A 137 17.98 -3.17 -34.03
CA GLU A 137 18.87 -4.00 -34.83
C GLU A 137 20.28 -3.38 -34.84
N VAL A 138 21.29 -4.24 -34.79
CA VAL A 138 22.73 -3.95 -34.85
C VAL A 138 23.40 -3.70 -33.49
N GLY A 139 24.01 -4.77 -32.96
CA GLY A 139 25.19 -4.69 -32.09
C GLY A 139 24.99 -5.35 -30.73
N MET A 140 25.74 -6.42 -30.50
CA MET A 140 25.95 -7.09 -29.22
C MET A 140 26.61 -6.15 -28.20
N THR A 141 25.89 -5.13 -27.77
CA THR A 141 26.20 -4.29 -26.62
C THR A 141 25.43 -4.85 -25.43
N THR A 142 26.08 -4.96 -24.28
CA THR A 142 25.45 -5.42 -23.04
C THR A 142 24.22 -4.54 -22.76
N VAL A 143 23.04 -5.11 -22.94
CA VAL A 143 21.77 -4.39 -22.90
C VAL A 143 21.51 -3.91 -21.47
N ASN A 144 21.61 -2.60 -21.23
CA ASN A 144 21.32 -2.01 -19.92
C ASN A 144 19.80 -1.96 -19.70
N ARG A 145 19.26 -2.92 -18.95
CA ARG A 145 17.81 -3.03 -18.69
C ARG A 145 17.20 -1.79 -18.05
N CYS A 146 17.95 -1.10 -17.17
CA CYS A 146 17.48 0.14 -16.56
C CYS A 146 17.35 1.29 -17.57
N LEU A 147 18.16 1.29 -18.63
CA LEU A 147 18.04 2.25 -19.73
C LEU A 147 16.80 1.94 -20.58
N ASP A 148 16.52 0.67 -20.87
CA ASP A 148 15.33 0.27 -21.63
C ASP A 148 14.05 0.59 -20.88
N ALA A 149 13.99 0.32 -19.58
CA ALA A 149 12.89 0.73 -18.70
C ALA A 149 12.65 2.26 -18.76
N ALA A 150 13.75 3.04 -18.77
CA ALA A 150 13.67 4.49 -18.90
C ALA A 150 13.14 4.93 -20.27
N LYS A 151 13.44 4.19 -21.34
CA LYS A 151 12.87 4.44 -22.68
C LYS A 151 11.38 4.09 -22.72
N ALA A 152 10.98 2.93 -22.18
CA ALA A 152 9.58 2.51 -22.14
C ALA A 152 8.71 3.52 -21.38
N CYS A 153 9.16 3.98 -20.21
CA CYS A 153 8.46 5.03 -19.46
C CYS A 153 8.39 6.37 -20.22
N ASN A 154 9.37 6.68 -21.07
CA ASN A 154 9.36 7.92 -21.85
C ASN A 154 8.37 7.90 -23.03
N VAL A 155 7.94 6.71 -23.46
CA VAL A 155 6.93 6.54 -24.51
C VAL A 155 5.52 6.61 -23.91
N ASP A 156 5.32 6.09 -22.70
CA ASP A 156 4.03 6.20 -21.99
C ASP A 156 3.78 7.62 -21.46
N GLU A 157 2.68 8.25 -21.90
CA GLU A 157 2.37 9.64 -21.54
C GLU A 157 2.23 9.84 -20.02
N THR A 158 1.65 8.88 -19.31
CA THR A 158 1.42 8.99 -17.86
C THR A 158 2.73 8.85 -17.10
N CYS A 159 3.54 7.86 -17.44
CA CYS A 159 4.84 7.60 -16.85
C CYS A 159 5.79 8.76 -17.12
N GLN A 160 5.94 9.18 -18.37
CA GLN A 160 6.82 10.28 -18.76
C GLN A 160 6.46 11.58 -18.02
N LYS A 161 5.16 11.93 -17.97
CA LYS A 161 4.67 13.13 -17.30
C LYS A 161 4.96 13.11 -15.80
N LEU A 162 4.58 12.03 -15.11
CA LEU A 162 4.78 11.93 -13.66
C LEU A 162 6.25 11.77 -13.29
N ARG A 163 7.06 11.14 -14.16
CA ARG A 163 8.51 11.06 -14.03
C ARG A 163 9.14 12.44 -14.06
N THR A 164 8.80 13.22 -15.08
CA THR A 164 9.28 14.60 -15.23
C THR A 164 8.86 15.47 -14.04
N GLU A 165 7.62 15.29 -13.55
CA GLU A 165 7.11 15.99 -12.37
C GLU A 165 7.93 15.71 -11.10
N TYR A 166 8.23 14.45 -10.77
CA TYR A 166 9.01 14.17 -9.56
C TYR A 166 10.48 14.56 -9.73
N VAL A 167 11.09 14.30 -10.88
CA VAL A 167 12.49 14.65 -11.13
C VAL A 167 12.70 16.17 -10.98
N SER A 168 11.83 16.98 -11.59
CA SER A 168 11.89 18.43 -11.46
C SER A 168 11.63 18.89 -10.01
N ALA A 169 10.72 18.26 -9.28
CA ALA A 169 10.48 18.57 -7.87
C ALA A 169 11.67 18.25 -6.96
N CYS A 170 12.47 17.23 -7.29
CA CYS A 170 13.62 16.79 -6.50
C CYS A 170 14.93 17.52 -6.85
N ILE A 171 15.08 18.01 -8.09
CA ILE A 171 16.29 18.74 -8.53
C ILE A 171 16.14 20.26 -8.38
N ALA A 172 14.91 20.78 -8.33
CA ALA A 172 14.68 22.22 -8.20
C ALA A 172 15.35 22.79 -6.93
N PRO A 173 16.23 23.81 -7.07
CA PRO A 173 16.91 24.41 -5.94
C PRO A 173 15.91 25.06 -4.99
N SER A 174 16.11 24.86 -3.68
CA SER A 174 15.25 25.43 -2.66
C SER A 174 15.98 26.56 -1.93
N ALA A 175 15.53 27.79 -2.15
CA ALA A 175 16.08 28.96 -1.47
C ALA A 175 15.93 28.93 0.07
N ARG A 176 15.08 28.04 0.62
CA ARG A 176 14.76 27.96 2.06
C ARG A 176 15.03 26.61 2.72
N ALA A 177 15.31 25.53 1.96
CA ALA A 177 15.31 24.16 2.50
C ALA A 177 16.60 23.35 2.19
N GLY A 178 17.71 24.02 1.88
CA GLY A 178 18.95 23.33 1.53
C GLY A 178 18.97 22.88 0.06
N PRO A 179 19.55 21.70 -0.28
CA PRO A 179 19.81 21.29 -1.66
C PRO A 179 18.55 21.10 -2.50
N CYS A 180 17.40 20.81 -1.88
CA CYS A 180 16.12 20.66 -2.57
C CYS A 180 14.93 20.87 -1.62
N ASN A 181 13.70 20.95 -2.16
CA ASN A 181 12.48 20.90 -1.35
C ASN A 181 12.03 19.43 -1.15
N ARG A 182 12.52 18.79 -0.09
CA ARG A 182 12.25 17.37 0.21
C ARG A 182 10.76 17.06 0.31
N ALA A 183 9.96 17.93 0.95
CA ALA A 183 8.52 17.71 1.08
C ALA A 183 7.80 17.69 -0.28
N ARG A 184 8.19 18.57 -1.21
CA ARG A 184 7.67 18.59 -2.58
C ARG A 184 8.12 17.36 -3.37
N CYS A 185 9.39 16.99 -3.26
CA CYS A 185 9.97 15.79 -3.88
C CYS A 185 9.25 14.51 -3.40
N SER A 186 9.14 14.30 -2.09
CA SER A 186 8.45 13.15 -1.50
C SER A 186 6.98 13.07 -1.92
N LYS A 187 6.28 14.22 -2.00
CA LYS A 187 4.89 14.27 -2.49
C LYS A 187 4.79 13.83 -3.96
N ALA A 188 5.71 14.27 -4.82
CA ALA A 188 5.72 13.91 -6.23
C ALA A 188 6.12 12.44 -6.44
N LEU A 189 7.08 11.92 -5.66
CA LEU A 189 7.46 10.50 -5.66
C LEU A 189 6.30 9.59 -5.27
N ARG A 190 5.58 9.91 -4.18
CA ARG A 190 4.37 9.16 -3.81
C ARG A 190 3.35 9.15 -4.94
N LYS A 191 3.10 10.30 -5.57
CA LYS A 191 2.19 10.41 -6.72
C LYS A 191 2.65 9.55 -7.89
N PHE A 192 3.94 9.49 -8.19
CA PHE A 192 4.49 8.65 -9.26
C PHE A 192 4.22 7.16 -8.99
N PHE A 193 4.66 6.64 -7.84
CA PHE A 193 4.48 5.22 -7.49
C PHE A 193 3.03 4.82 -7.17
N ASP A 194 2.14 5.77 -6.89
CA ASP A 194 0.72 5.50 -6.65
C ASP A 194 -0.12 5.54 -7.95
N ARG A 195 0.37 6.18 -9.03
CA ARG A 195 -0.42 6.44 -10.25
C ARG A 195 0.14 5.81 -11.52
N VAL A 196 1.44 5.60 -11.59
CA VAL A 196 2.07 4.90 -12.73
C VAL A 196 1.92 3.40 -12.52
N PRO A 197 1.53 2.63 -13.55
CA PRO A 197 1.42 1.18 -13.44
C PRO A 197 2.71 0.52 -12.94
N PRO A 198 2.60 -0.56 -12.13
CA PRO A 198 3.75 -1.34 -11.67
C PRO A 198 4.67 -1.82 -12.80
N ASP A 199 4.15 -2.11 -13.99
CA ASP A 199 4.95 -2.52 -15.15
C ASP A 199 6.08 -1.53 -15.48
N TYR A 200 5.82 -0.22 -15.40
CA TYR A 200 6.87 0.79 -15.62
C TYR A 200 7.69 1.07 -14.36
N THR A 201 7.04 1.19 -13.21
CA THR A 201 7.74 1.61 -11.97
C THR A 201 8.70 0.53 -11.46
N HIS A 202 8.33 -0.74 -11.60
CA HIS A 202 9.14 -1.87 -11.20
C HIS A 202 10.29 -2.10 -12.20
N GLU A 203 10.06 -1.95 -13.51
CA GLU A 203 11.15 -1.99 -14.50
C GLU A 203 12.21 -0.91 -14.24
N LEU A 204 11.81 0.29 -13.84
CA LEU A 204 12.73 1.39 -13.51
C LEU A 204 13.53 1.15 -12.22
N LEU A 205 12.93 0.49 -11.23
CA LEU A 205 13.50 0.39 -9.88
C LEU A 205 14.22 -0.94 -9.64
N PHE A 206 13.74 -2.04 -10.21
CA PHE A 206 14.22 -3.39 -9.96
C PHE A 206 14.92 -4.03 -11.16
N CYS A 207 15.27 -3.23 -12.18
CA CYS A 207 16.05 -3.69 -13.33
C CYS A 207 17.33 -4.44 -12.90
N PRO A 208 17.63 -5.61 -13.51
CA PRO A 208 18.85 -6.34 -13.23
C PRO A 208 20.05 -5.62 -13.86
N CYS A 209 21.21 -5.71 -13.20
CA CYS A 209 22.42 -5.02 -13.60
C CYS A 209 23.64 -5.95 -13.52
N SER A 210 24.49 -5.88 -14.54
CA SER A 210 25.76 -6.61 -14.62
C SER A 210 26.98 -5.73 -14.32
N ASP A 211 26.82 -4.40 -14.35
CA ASP A 211 27.88 -3.43 -14.10
C ASP A 211 27.45 -2.34 -13.08
N THR A 212 28.45 -1.62 -12.56
CA THR A 212 28.25 -0.56 -11.57
C THR A 212 27.54 0.67 -12.15
N ALA A 213 27.65 0.91 -13.45
CA ALA A 213 26.98 2.04 -14.13
C ALA A 213 25.46 1.84 -14.18
N CYS A 214 25.00 0.63 -14.49
CA CYS A 214 23.61 0.20 -14.40
C CYS A 214 23.13 0.26 -12.94
N ALA A 215 23.90 -0.29 -12.01
CA ALA A 215 23.53 -0.28 -10.59
C ALA A 215 23.40 1.15 -10.03
N GLU A 216 24.27 2.07 -10.44
CA GLU A 216 24.15 3.48 -10.06
C GLU A 216 22.93 4.14 -10.71
N ARG A 217 22.62 3.84 -11.99
CA ARG A 217 21.38 4.32 -12.63
C ARG A 217 20.15 3.86 -11.84
N ARG A 218 20.13 2.61 -11.39
CA ARG A 218 19.06 2.02 -10.56
C ARG A 218 18.94 2.73 -9.20
N ARG A 219 20.08 2.98 -8.54
CA ARG A 219 20.13 3.72 -7.25
C ARG A 219 19.65 5.18 -7.39
N GLN A 220 19.91 5.80 -8.54
CA GLN A 220 19.52 7.17 -8.86
C GLN A 220 18.05 7.34 -9.25
N THR A 221 17.29 6.26 -9.44
CA THR A 221 15.88 6.30 -9.87
C THR A 221 15.01 7.23 -9.02
N ILE A 222 15.25 7.32 -7.71
CA ILE A 222 14.47 8.17 -6.79
C ILE A 222 15.16 9.49 -6.43
N VAL A 223 16.26 9.85 -7.08
CA VAL A 223 17.06 11.06 -6.76
C VAL A 223 17.50 11.08 -5.28
N PRO A 224 18.37 10.14 -4.85
CA PRO A 224 18.68 9.91 -3.44
C PRO A 224 19.26 11.13 -2.73
N ALA A 225 20.02 11.98 -3.41
CA ALA A 225 20.57 13.22 -2.85
C ALA A 225 19.51 14.19 -2.29
N CYS A 226 18.24 14.05 -2.72
CA CYS A 226 17.12 14.85 -2.23
C CYS A 226 16.11 14.02 -1.42
N SER A 227 15.78 12.81 -1.88
CA SER A 227 14.66 12.01 -1.36
C SER A 227 15.04 11.00 -0.28
N TYR A 228 16.33 10.65 -0.18
CA TYR A 228 16.83 9.56 0.65
C TYR A 228 17.88 10.06 1.63
N GLU A 229 19.01 10.54 1.11
CA GLU A 229 20.18 10.96 1.86
C GLU A 229 19.90 12.23 2.68
N GLU A 230 20.44 12.26 3.90
CA GLU A 230 20.46 13.40 4.81
C GLU A 230 21.84 13.51 5.44
N ARG A 231 22.19 14.69 5.98
CA ARG A 231 23.53 14.95 6.54
C ARG A 231 23.92 13.97 7.64
N GLU A 232 22.95 13.57 8.45
CA GLU A 232 23.13 12.63 9.54
C GLU A 232 22.21 11.43 9.33
N LYS A 233 22.64 10.26 9.80
CA LYS A 233 21.80 9.06 9.85
C LYS A 233 21.10 8.99 11.20
N PRO A 234 19.79 9.30 11.30
CA PRO A 234 19.08 9.21 12.56
C PRO A 234 18.98 7.75 13.02
N ASN A 235 18.58 7.56 14.28
CA ASN A 235 18.27 6.23 14.79
C ASN A 235 17.03 5.65 14.09
N CYS A 236 17.08 4.41 13.61
CA CYS A 236 15.97 3.80 12.88
C CYS A 236 14.68 3.70 13.71
N LEU A 237 14.79 3.44 15.02
CA LEU A 237 13.62 3.38 15.88
C LEU A 237 12.98 4.75 16.08
N ALA A 238 13.74 5.85 15.97
CA ALA A 238 13.16 7.19 15.98
C ALA A 238 12.33 7.44 14.71
N GLN A 239 12.84 7.07 13.53
CA GLN A 239 12.06 7.13 12.28
C GLN A 239 10.81 6.25 12.35
N LEU A 240 10.93 5.03 12.88
CA LEU A 240 9.79 4.12 13.04
C LEU A 240 8.70 4.74 13.93
N ARG A 241 9.05 5.34 15.08
CA ARG A 241 8.07 6.03 15.95
C ARG A 241 7.32 7.16 15.23
N VAL A 242 8.03 7.96 14.43
CA VAL A 242 7.39 9.02 13.63
C VAL A 242 6.47 8.41 12.57
N CYS A 243 6.88 7.30 11.95
CA CYS A 243 6.06 6.57 10.99
C CYS A 243 4.78 5.99 11.62
N GLU A 244 4.88 5.40 12.81
CA GLU A 244 3.75 4.83 13.54
C GLU A 244 2.71 5.89 13.97
N ALA A 245 3.12 7.15 14.09
CA ALA A 245 2.22 8.27 14.37
C ALA A 245 1.50 8.81 13.11
N ASP A 246 2.01 8.53 11.91
CA ASP A 246 1.37 8.93 10.64
C ASP A 246 0.54 7.79 10.05
N TYR A 247 -0.76 8.05 9.84
CA TYR A 247 -1.67 7.02 9.32
C TYR A 247 -1.24 6.45 7.97
N VAL A 248 -0.64 7.24 7.07
CA VAL A 248 -0.21 6.72 5.77
C VAL A 248 1.03 5.86 5.95
N CYS A 249 2.04 6.36 6.66
CA CYS A 249 3.29 5.64 6.87
C CYS A 249 3.08 4.33 7.63
N LYS A 250 2.37 4.35 8.76
CA LYS A 250 2.03 3.15 9.53
C LYS A 250 1.31 2.11 8.68
N SER A 251 0.38 2.54 7.83
CA SER A 251 -0.39 1.65 6.96
C SER A 251 0.48 0.99 5.90
N ARG A 252 1.36 1.76 5.26
CA ARG A 252 2.29 1.25 4.24
C ARG A 252 3.37 0.35 4.85
N TRP A 253 3.82 0.65 6.06
CA TRP A 253 4.71 -0.20 6.85
C TRP A 253 4.06 -1.54 7.18
N ALA A 254 2.82 -1.54 7.69
CA ALA A 254 2.07 -2.77 7.98
C ALA A 254 1.87 -3.63 6.72
N GLN A 255 1.55 -3.00 5.59
CA GLN A 255 1.45 -3.69 4.31
C GLN A 255 2.78 -4.35 3.91
N PHE A 256 3.89 -3.63 4.00
CA PHE A 256 5.22 -4.18 3.70
C PHE A 256 5.58 -5.36 4.60
N GLN A 257 5.32 -5.26 5.90
CA GLN A 257 5.57 -6.36 6.83
C GLN A 257 4.75 -7.62 6.48
N HIS A 258 3.53 -7.46 6.00
CA HIS A 258 2.66 -8.57 5.63
C HIS A 258 3.00 -9.18 4.27
N ASP A 259 3.03 -8.35 3.21
CA ASP A 259 3.20 -8.80 1.84
C ASP A 259 4.63 -9.32 1.58
N CYS A 260 5.64 -8.80 2.31
CA CYS A 260 7.03 -9.25 2.25
C CYS A 260 7.44 -10.11 3.45
N GLN A 261 6.50 -10.75 4.14
CA GLN A 261 6.82 -11.61 5.27
C GLN A 261 7.67 -12.81 4.80
N PRO A 262 8.89 -13.01 5.33
CA PRO A 262 9.73 -14.15 4.96
C PRO A 262 9.18 -15.45 5.52
N SER A 263 9.35 -16.55 4.78
CA SER A 263 8.96 -17.90 5.21
C SER A 263 9.89 -18.95 4.65
N GLU A 264 10.52 -19.73 5.53
CA GLU A 264 11.40 -20.85 5.15
C GLU A 264 10.61 -22.08 4.66
N LEU A 265 9.30 -22.12 4.90
CA LEU A 265 8.43 -23.24 4.55
C LEU A 265 7.92 -23.16 3.10
N THR A 266 8.09 -22.02 2.44
CA THR A 266 7.59 -21.77 1.08
C THR A 266 8.74 -21.77 0.09
N ALA A 267 8.50 -22.30 -1.13
CA ALA A 267 9.52 -22.34 -2.17
C ALA A 267 9.94 -20.93 -2.64
N SER A 268 9.01 -19.98 -2.60
CA SER A 268 9.29 -18.58 -2.94
C SER A 268 10.11 -17.84 -1.88
N GLY A 269 10.16 -18.36 -0.65
CA GLY A 269 10.67 -17.64 0.51
C GLY A 269 9.70 -16.59 1.07
N CYS A 270 8.52 -16.41 0.47
CA CYS A 270 7.48 -15.46 0.90
C CYS A 270 6.28 -16.19 1.48
N GLN A 271 5.81 -15.76 2.66
CA GLN A 271 4.63 -16.35 3.31
C GLN A 271 3.36 -16.31 2.45
N GLN A 272 3.19 -15.25 1.65
CA GLN A 272 2.02 -15.08 0.77
C GLN A 272 2.23 -15.65 -0.65
N GLU A 273 3.42 -16.18 -0.95
CA GLU A 273 3.80 -16.66 -2.28
C GLU A 273 3.50 -15.69 -3.44
N ASN A 274 3.58 -14.38 -3.17
CA ASN A 274 3.24 -13.33 -4.13
C ASN A 274 4.32 -12.23 -4.16
N TYR A 275 5.31 -12.40 -5.05
CA TYR A 275 6.37 -11.41 -5.26
C TYR A 275 5.82 -10.05 -5.69
N GLY A 276 4.79 -10.02 -6.53
CA GLY A 276 4.19 -8.77 -7.03
C GLY A 276 3.63 -7.91 -5.90
N ALA A 277 2.92 -8.51 -4.95
CA ALA A 277 2.42 -7.81 -3.76
C ALA A 277 3.57 -7.25 -2.91
N CYS A 278 4.62 -8.04 -2.67
CA CYS A 278 5.79 -7.58 -1.93
C CYS A 278 6.46 -6.37 -2.60
N LEU A 279 6.67 -6.40 -3.93
CA LEU A 279 7.28 -5.29 -4.67
C LEU A 279 6.41 -4.02 -4.66
N VAL A 280 5.08 -4.17 -4.75
CA VAL A 280 4.15 -3.04 -4.60
C VAL A 280 4.19 -2.46 -3.19
N ALA A 281 4.29 -3.31 -2.17
CA ALA A 281 4.40 -2.86 -0.78
C ALA A 281 5.71 -2.12 -0.54
N TYR A 282 6.83 -2.63 -1.08
CA TYR A 282 8.14 -1.96 -1.03
C TYR A 282 8.11 -0.59 -1.72
N THR A 283 7.61 -0.50 -2.95
CA THR A 283 7.51 0.79 -3.67
C THR A 283 6.54 1.75 -3.00
N GLY A 284 5.55 1.23 -2.25
CA GLY A 284 4.66 2.02 -1.40
C GLY A 284 5.38 2.86 -0.36
N LEU A 285 6.50 2.37 0.18
CA LEU A 285 7.26 3.09 1.20
C LEU A 285 7.98 4.35 0.63
N ILE A 286 8.20 4.41 -0.68
CA ILE A 286 8.98 5.47 -1.32
C ILE A 286 8.26 6.81 -1.25
N GLY A 287 8.99 7.84 -0.82
CA GLY A 287 8.44 9.17 -0.55
C GLY A 287 7.69 9.24 0.79
N GLY A 288 7.77 8.21 1.64
CA GLY A 288 7.33 8.21 3.03
C GLY A 288 8.46 8.57 4.01
N ILE A 289 8.18 8.40 5.31
CA ILE A 289 9.18 8.60 6.38
C ILE A 289 10.25 7.50 6.32
N ILE A 290 9.84 6.25 6.06
CA ILE A 290 10.72 5.11 5.89
C ILE A 290 10.91 4.88 4.38
N THR A 291 11.69 5.73 3.71
CA THR A 291 11.98 5.55 2.27
C THR A 291 13.18 4.61 2.09
N PRO A 292 13.02 3.40 1.53
CA PRO A 292 14.14 2.52 1.25
C PRO A 292 14.83 2.88 -0.08
N ASN A 293 16.12 2.58 -0.20
CA ASN A 293 16.85 2.59 -1.46
C ASN A 293 17.95 1.53 -1.45
N TYR A 294 18.58 1.28 -2.60
CA TYR A 294 19.83 0.53 -2.68
C TYR A 294 20.93 1.24 -1.87
N LEU A 295 21.59 0.48 -1.00
CA LEU A 295 22.60 1.03 -0.09
C LEU A 295 23.92 1.36 -0.80
N ASP A 296 24.25 0.63 -1.86
CA ASP A 296 25.45 0.78 -2.66
C ASP A 296 25.18 0.39 -4.13
N ASN A 297 26.21 0.48 -4.99
CA ASN A 297 26.14 0.17 -6.42
C ASN A 297 26.83 -1.15 -6.80
N SER A 298 27.15 -1.99 -5.81
CA SER A 298 27.86 -3.26 -5.93
C SER A 298 27.01 -4.46 -5.52
N THR A 299 26.05 -4.25 -4.63
CA THR A 299 25.12 -5.22 -4.08
C THR A 299 23.68 -4.84 -4.43
N SER A 300 22.77 -5.79 -4.27
CA SER A 300 21.33 -5.54 -4.32
C SER A 300 20.72 -5.32 -2.93
N SER A 301 21.55 -4.95 -1.93
CA SER A 301 21.09 -4.67 -0.57
C SER A 301 20.30 -3.36 -0.53
N VAL A 302 19.16 -3.38 0.16
CA VAL A 302 18.25 -2.23 0.27
C VAL A 302 18.00 -1.90 1.73
N GLY A 303 17.71 -0.63 2.02
CA GLY A 303 17.34 -0.20 3.36
C GLY A 303 17.03 1.30 3.46
N PRO A 304 16.39 1.73 4.56
CA PRO A 304 16.12 3.14 4.84
C PRO A 304 17.39 3.91 5.22
N TRP A 305 17.34 5.24 5.12
CA TRP A 305 18.43 6.12 5.56
C TRP A 305 18.41 6.31 7.08
N CYS A 306 18.89 5.31 7.82
CA CYS A 306 19.04 5.36 9.27
C CYS A 306 20.15 4.42 9.74
N SER A 307 20.46 4.44 11.04
CA SER A 307 21.37 3.47 11.66
C SER A 307 20.87 3.02 13.03
N CYS A 308 21.43 1.93 13.55
CA CYS A 308 21.20 1.51 14.93
C CYS A 308 22.20 2.09 15.93
N VAL A 309 22.98 3.10 15.53
CA VAL A 309 23.86 3.81 16.46
C VAL A 309 23.00 4.46 17.55
N ALA A 310 23.52 4.44 18.80
CA ALA A 310 22.84 4.96 19.98
C ALA A 310 21.49 4.30 20.35
N SER A 311 21.20 3.07 19.88
CA SER A 311 19.98 2.35 20.30
C SER A 311 19.98 1.85 21.76
N GLY A 312 21.14 1.79 22.43
CA GLY A 312 21.27 1.23 23.78
C GLY A 312 20.69 -0.19 23.87
N ASN A 313 19.79 -0.42 24.82
CA ASN A 313 19.13 -1.71 25.05
C ASN A 313 18.15 -2.12 23.92
N PHE A 314 17.81 -1.22 23.00
CA PHE A 314 16.91 -1.51 21.88
C PHE A 314 17.67 -1.85 20.60
N ARG A 315 18.95 -2.25 20.70
CA ARG A 315 19.77 -2.58 19.54
C ARG A 315 19.20 -3.73 18.73
N ASP A 316 18.75 -4.81 19.37
CA ASP A 316 18.21 -5.98 18.67
C ASP A 316 16.90 -5.66 17.96
N GLN A 317 16.03 -4.87 18.58
CA GLN A 317 14.79 -4.38 17.95
C GLN A 317 15.09 -3.51 16.73
N CYS A 318 16.14 -2.68 16.80
CA CYS A 318 16.59 -1.88 15.67
C CYS A 318 17.17 -2.73 14.54
N ASN A 319 17.99 -3.73 14.87
CA ASN A 319 18.54 -4.66 13.88
C ASN A 319 17.43 -5.48 13.23
N HIS A 320 16.44 -5.93 14.01
CA HIS A 320 15.25 -6.60 13.49
C HIS A 320 14.46 -5.72 12.52
N PHE A 321 14.27 -4.44 12.86
CA PHE A 321 13.67 -3.46 11.95
C PHE A 321 14.43 -3.36 10.62
N LEU A 322 15.76 -3.23 10.67
CA LEU A 322 16.58 -3.17 9.46
C LEU A 322 16.56 -4.49 8.68
N GLY A 323 16.50 -5.62 9.37
CA GLY A 323 16.48 -6.96 8.78
C GLY A 323 15.29 -7.20 7.85
N HIS A 324 14.17 -6.50 8.04
CA HIS A 324 13.05 -6.54 7.09
C HIS A 324 13.43 -6.09 5.66
N PHE A 325 14.51 -5.31 5.50
CA PHE A 325 14.97 -4.79 4.21
C PHE A 325 16.15 -5.58 3.64
N HIS A 326 17.24 -5.73 4.39
CA HIS A 326 18.49 -6.30 3.86
C HIS A 326 18.61 -7.82 4.08
N ASP A 327 18.03 -8.34 5.16
CA ASP A 327 18.06 -9.76 5.55
C ASP A 327 16.72 -10.45 5.29
N ASN A 328 16.01 -10.03 4.24
CA ASN A 328 14.70 -10.56 3.88
C ASN A 328 14.79 -11.40 2.59
N ASN A 329 14.71 -12.72 2.74
CA ASN A 329 14.78 -13.66 1.60
C ASN A 329 13.61 -13.47 0.62
N CYS A 330 12.39 -13.19 1.11
CA CYS A 330 11.23 -12.91 0.27
C CYS A 330 11.48 -11.70 -0.62
N LEU A 331 11.91 -10.58 -0.05
CA LEU A 331 12.20 -9.36 -0.80
C LEU A 331 13.34 -9.56 -1.80
N LYS A 332 14.42 -10.21 -1.37
CA LYS A 332 15.56 -10.54 -2.23
C LYS A 332 15.15 -11.41 -3.41
N ASN A 333 14.38 -12.47 -3.16
CA ASN A 333 13.88 -13.36 -4.21
C ASN A 333 12.90 -12.64 -5.13
N ALA A 334 12.03 -11.77 -4.61
CA ALA A 334 11.11 -10.99 -5.41
C ALA A 334 11.84 -10.06 -6.40
N ILE A 335 12.86 -9.33 -5.93
CA ILE A 335 13.68 -8.45 -6.79
C ILE A 335 14.43 -9.27 -7.84
N LEU A 336 15.02 -10.42 -7.44
CA LEU A 336 15.76 -11.29 -8.36
C LEU A 336 14.84 -11.97 -9.39
N ALA A 337 13.68 -12.48 -8.98
CA ALA A 337 12.71 -13.11 -9.86
C ALA A 337 12.17 -12.11 -10.89
N PHE A 338 11.86 -10.88 -10.46
CA PHE A 338 11.48 -9.81 -11.37
C PHE A 338 12.57 -9.53 -12.41
N GLY A 339 13.83 -9.50 -12.00
CA GLY A 339 14.96 -9.38 -12.91
C GLY A 339 15.11 -10.56 -13.87
N ASN A 340 15.00 -11.81 -13.39
CA ASN A 340 15.25 -13.00 -14.20
C ASN A 340 14.10 -13.35 -15.16
N ASP A 341 12.84 -13.12 -14.78
CA ASP A 341 11.69 -13.31 -15.69
C ASP A 341 11.75 -12.35 -16.89
N THR A 342 12.46 -11.22 -16.75
CA THR A 342 12.74 -10.32 -17.89
C THR A 342 13.77 -10.90 -18.86
N ASP A 343 14.63 -11.81 -18.42
CA ASP A 343 15.68 -12.45 -19.23
C ASP A 343 15.19 -13.73 -19.92
N LEU A 344 14.47 -14.61 -19.23
CA LEU A 344 14.07 -15.92 -19.77
C LEU A 344 13.06 -15.83 -20.93
N LYS A 345 12.13 -14.86 -20.88
CA LYS A 345 11.16 -14.59 -21.98
C LYS A 345 11.81 -13.92 -23.20
N SER A 346 13.05 -13.44 -23.09
CA SER A 346 13.82 -12.92 -24.23
C SER A 346 14.51 -14.03 -25.04
N ALA A 347 14.80 -15.18 -24.42
CA ALA A 347 15.51 -16.29 -25.05
C ALA A 347 14.57 -17.27 -25.78
N THR A 348 13.27 -17.27 -25.47
CA THR A 348 12.32 -18.28 -25.99
C THR A 348 11.61 -17.87 -27.28
N ASN A 349 11.79 -16.65 -27.78
CA ASN A 349 11.23 -16.21 -29.07
C ASN A 349 12.20 -16.39 -30.26
N GLN A 350 13.27 -17.18 -30.10
CA GLN A 350 14.12 -17.64 -31.19
C GLN A 350 14.32 -19.16 -31.16
N ALA A 351 13.24 -19.93 -31.33
CA ALA A 351 13.28 -21.27 -31.93
C ALA A 351 11.86 -21.85 -32.03
N LEU A 352 11.18 -21.61 -33.16
CA LEU A 352 10.17 -22.54 -33.64
C LEU A 352 10.83 -23.40 -34.72
N GLY A 353 11.03 -24.68 -34.41
CA GLY A 353 11.70 -25.63 -35.31
C GLY A 353 11.62 -27.08 -34.85
N SER A 354 10.43 -27.67 -35.00
CA SER A 354 10.16 -29.07 -35.38
C SER A 354 10.70 -30.28 -34.56
N ASN A 355 9.73 -31.05 -34.03
CA ASN A 355 9.57 -32.51 -34.15
C ASN A 355 10.47 -33.50 -33.35
N THR A 356 9.88 -34.17 -32.33
CA THR A 356 9.35 -35.56 -32.35
C THR A 356 9.55 -36.29 -31.01
N LYS A 357 8.44 -36.89 -30.53
CA LYS A 357 8.23 -37.97 -29.54
C LYS A 357 9.45 -38.67 -28.91
N GLN A 358 9.40 -38.86 -27.58
CA GLN A 358 9.50 -40.21 -27.00
C GLN A 358 8.85 -40.32 -25.61
N ILE A 359 8.04 -41.37 -25.48
CA ILE A 359 7.42 -41.89 -24.27
C ILE A 359 8.49 -42.68 -23.49
N SER A 360 8.54 -42.55 -22.16
CA SER A 360 8.95 -43.66 -21.30
C SER A 360 8.24 -43.61 -19.95
N VAL A 361 7.56 -44.71 -19.68
CA VAL A 361 6.95 -45.11 -18.41
C VAL A 361 8.00 -45.90 -17.65
N THR A 362 8.25 -45.63 -16.37
CA THR A 362 8.63 -46.69 -15.41
C THR A 362 8.23 -46.29 -13.98
N SER A 363 7.72 -47.30 -13.29
CA SER A 363 7.04 -47.39 -12.01
C SER A 363 7.96 -47.50 -10.79
N SER A 364 7.46 -46.95 -9.67
CA SER A 364 7.56 -47.34 -8.24
C SER A 364 8.60 -48.36 -7.77
N GLU A 365 9.22 -48.06 -6.63
CA GLU A 365 9.37 -49.03 -5.53
C GLU A 365 9.50 -48.34 -4.14
N THR A 366 8.86 -48.98 -3.16
CA THR A 366 8.64 -48.58 -1.78
C THR A 366 9.78 -49.08 -0.89
N THR A 367 10.12 -48.39 0.20
CA THR A 367 10.55 -49.09 1.42
C THR A 367 10.29 -48.26 2.68
N THR A 368 9.47 -48.86 3.54
CA THR A 368 9.09 -48.47 4.88
C THR A 368 10.22 -48.80 5.86
N THR A 369 10.48 -47.96 6.87
CA THR A 369 10.96 -48.44 8.17
C THR A 369 10.51 -47.50 9.29
N THR A 370 9.87 -48.11 10.29
CA THR A 370 9.24 -47.50 11.46
C THR A 370 10.01 -47.93 12.71
N ILE A 371 10.49 -47.00 13.54
CA ILE A 371 10.77 -47.14 14.99
C ILE A 371 10.79 -45.68 15.52
N GLY A 372 10.16 -45.23 16.59
CA GLY A 372 9.50 -45.85 17.74
C GLY A 372 9.89 -45.08 19.02
N SER A 373 8.88 -44.56 19.74
CA SER A 373 8.84 -44.28 21.19
C SER A 373 9.33 -42.94 21.78
N GLY A 374 8.50 -42.40 22.69
CA GLY A 374 8.92 -41.58 23.84
C GLY A 374 8.00 -40.40 24.20
N MET A 375 7.06 -40.58 25.13
CA MET A 375 6.13 -39.57 25.69
C MET A 375 6.74 -38.69 26.82
N GLU A 376 5.91 -37.72 27.28
CA GLU A 376 5.79 -37.09 28.63
C GLU A 376 6.32 -35.64 28.75
N THR A 377 5.45 -34.63 28.70
CA THR A 377 4.66 -33.93 29.77
C THR A 377 5.49 -33.06 30.72
N GLU A 378 5.19 -31.75 30.78
CA GLU A 378 4.66 -31.08 31.99
C GLU A 378 4.22 -29.63 31.73
N GLN A 379 3.16 -29.24 32.44
CA GLN A 379 2.57 -27.90 32.52
C GLN A 379 3.26 -27.08 33.63
N ASN A 380 3.34 -25.75 33.51
CA ASN A 380 2.95 -24.87 34.62
C ASN A 380 2.80 -23.39 34.25
N ILE A 381 1.81 -22.78 34.91
CA ILE A 381 1.31 -21.41 34.85
C ILE A 381 2.08 -20.55 35.88
N LEU A 382 2.40 -19.29 35.57
CA LEU A 382 2.26 -18.14 36.50
C LEU A 382 2.55 -16.79 35.80
N ARG A 383 1.61 -15.84 35.95
CA ARG A 383 1.77 -14.35 35.89
C ARG A 383 1.48 -13.84 37.32
N PRO A 384 1.57 -12.54 37.71
CA PRO A 384 2.02 -11.32 37.01
C PRO A 384 2.86 -10.34 37.87
N GLN A 385 3.33 -9.21 37.30
CA GLN A 385 3.29 -7.87 37.95
C GLN A 385 3.77 -6.73 37.04
N ILE A 386 3.15 -5.55 37.19
CA ILE A 386 3.45 -4.23 36.60
C ILE A 386 3.94 -3.32 37.75
N PRO A 387 4.72 -2.26 37.46
CA PRO A 387 4.27 -0.92 37.90
C PRO A 387 4.43 0.19 36.84
N THR A 388 3.45 1.09 36.88
CA THR A 388 3.26 2.39 36.21
C THR A 388 4.23 3.49 36.65
N GLN A 389 4.60 4.40 35.74
CA GLN A 389 4.76 5.84 35.99
C GLN A 389 4.48 6.64 34.70
N MET A 390 3.59 7.64 34.78
CA MET A 390 3.28 8.63 33.74
C MET A 390 4.14 9.88 33.95
N ASN A 391 4.56 10.53 32.85
CA ASN A 391 4.93 11.94 32.87
C ASN A 391 4.18 12.68 31.75
N GLU A 392 3.72 13.87 32.09
CA GLU A 392 2.65 14.63 31.47
C GLU A 392 3.27 15.83 30.73
N ARG A 393 3.23 15.82 29.39
CA ARG A 393 3.36 16.99 28.51
C ARG A 393 3.17 16.52 27.07
N ASP A 394 2.03 16.87 26.49
CA ASP A 394 1.87 17.27 25.09
C ASP A 394 0.37 17.50 24.80
N ARG A 395 -0.10 18.69 25.18
CA ARG A 395 -1.34 19.28 24.63
C ARG A 395 -0.99 19.87 23.28
N LEU A 396 -1.57 19.35 22.20
CA LEU A 396 -1.36 19.90 20.86
C LEU A 396 -2.58 19.68 19.96
N TRP A 397 -3.69 20.36 20.23
CA TRP A 397 -4.69 20.71 19.21
C TRP A 397 -5.25 22.10 19.54
N GLY A 398 -4.89 23.08 18.70
CA GLY A 398 -5.49 24.40 18.69
C GLY A 398 -6.81 24.36 17.95
N ASP A 399 -7.82 24.94 18.56
CA ASP A 399 -9.14 25.19 18.00
C ASP A 399 -9.08 26.04 16.74
N SER A 400 -9.96 25.75 15.79
CA SER A 400 -10.41 26.73 14.80
C SER A 400 -11.90 26.51 14.60
N THR A 401 -12.68 27.23 15.40
CA THR A 401 -14.11 27.47 15.23
C THR A 401 -14.36 28.29 13.96
N PRO A 402 -15.41 27.99 13.18
CA PRO A 402 -15.85 28.84 12.07
C PRO A 402 -16.82 29.92 12.58
N PRO A 403 -16.79 31.18 12.07
CA PRO A 403 -17.78 32.18 12.43
C PRO A 403 -19.04 32.07 11.57
N SER A 404 -20.17 32.30 12.22
CA SER A 404 -21.54 32.45 11.68
C SER A 404 -21.77 33.82 11.00
N PRO A 405 -22.84 33.99 10.20
CA PRO A 405 -23.03 35.09 9.25
C PRO A 405 -23.98 36.21 9.75
N ASP A 406 -23.93 37.38 9.11
CA ASP A 406 -25.04 38.33 8.76
C ASP A 406 -24.47 39.74 8.41
N PRO A 407 -25.22 40.72 7.83
CA PRO A 407 -26.07 40.70 6.62
C PRO A 407 -25.95 41.97 5.70
N TYR A 408 -26.55 41.92 4.50
CA TYR A 408 -26.94 42.98 3.52
C TYR A 408 -25.89 43.91 2.83
N ASP A 409 -25.80 43.90 1.49
CA ASP A 409 -26.50 44.88 0.61
C ASP A 409 -26.45 44.57 -0.92
N ALA A 410 -27.49 45.04 -1.63
CA ALA A 410 -27.93 45.01 -3.05
C ALA A 410 -26.87 45.15 -4.19
N SER A 411 -27.04 44.82 -5.49
CA SER A 411 -28.03 44.23 -6.44
C SER A 411 -27.35 44.08 -7.84
N PRO A 412 -28.01 43.88 -9.02
CA PRO A 412 -28.14 42.61 -9.74
C PRO A 412 -27.43 42.55 -11.13
N GLY A 413 -27.17 41.34 -11.64
CA GLY A 413 -26.61 41.13 -12.99
C GLY A 413 -26.96 39.76 -13.56
N ALA A 414 -27.65 39.76 -14.71
CA ALA A 414 -28.25 38.63 -15.40
C ALA A 414 -27.27 37.59 -15.95
N ALA A 415 -27.65 36.29 -15.91
CA ALA A 415 -27.42 35.30 -16.98
C ALA A 415 -27.99 33.92 -16.59
N HIS A 416 -29.27 33.70 -16.84
CA HIS A 416 -29.88 32.37 -16.97
C HIS A 416 -30.40 32.25 -18.40
N LEU A 417 -29.69 31.53 -19.27
CA LEU A 417 -30.23 30.85 -20.46
C LEU A 417 -29.07 30.20 -21.23
N THR A 418 -28.83 28.90 -21.09
CA THR A 418 -28.13 28.08 -22.13
C THR A 418 -28.18 26.57 -21.92
N MET A 419 -28.82 26.04 -20.86
CA MET A 419 -28.79 24.59 -20.59
C MET A 419 -30.09 23.81 -20.88
N VAL A 420 -30.90 24.28 -21.84
CA VAL A 420 -32.17 23.60 -22.22
C VAL A 420 -32.17 23.08 -23.68
N MET A 421 -31.13 23.34 -24.47
CA MET A 421 -31.15 23.03 -25.92
C MET A 421 -30.58 21.66 -26.33
N TRP A 422 -30.27 20.75 -25.39
CA TRP A 422 -29.62 19.46 -25.70
C TRP A 422 -30.45 18.22 -25.36
N LEU A 423 -31.74 18.38 -25.03
CA LEU A 423 -32.65 17.26 -24.72
C LEU A 423 -33.83 17.09 -25.69
N LEU A 424 -33.92 17.92 -26.74
CA LEU A 424 -34.99 17.88 -27.72
C LEU A 424 -34.84 16.89 -28.91
N PRO A 425 -33.65 16.37 -29.30
CA PRO A 425 -33.59 15.42 -30.40
C PRO A 425 -33.81 13.95 -29.98
N PHE A 426 -33.76 13.64 -28.68
CA PHE A 426 -33.98 12.27 -28.18
C PHE A 426 -35.47 11.95 -27.90
N LEU A 427 -36.32 12.96 -27.75
CA LEU A 427 -37.75 12.76 -27.46
C LEU A 427 -38.59 12.47 -28.74
N LEU A 428 -38.06 12.78 -29.92
CA LEU A 428 -38.75 12.58 -31.21
C LEU A 428 -38.46 11.23 -31.87
N LEU A 429 -37.45 10.48 -31.41
CA LEU A 429 -37.16 9.13 -31.93
C LEU A 429 -37.92 8.01 -31.20
N ALA A 430 -38.51 8.30 -30.04
CA ALA A 430 -39.24 7.32 -29.22
C ALA A 430 -40.76 7.28 -29.52
N LEU A 431 -41.25 8.05 -30.49
CA LEU A 431 -42.67 8.08 -30.89
C LEU A 431 -42.96 7.44 -32.26
N GLN A 432 -42.02 6.70 -32.84
CA GLN A 432 -42.21 6.03 -34.14
C GLN A 432 -41.78 4.55 -34.20
N LEU A 433 -41.67 3.84 -33.08
CA LEU A 433 -41.65 2.37 -33.06
C LEU A 433 -42.55 1.77 -31.99
#